data_AF-A0A3N4LUJ5-F1
#
_entry.id   AF-A0A3N4LUJ5-F1
#
_cell.length_a   1.000
_cell.length_b   1.000
_cell.length_c   1.000
_cell.angle_alpha   90.00
_cell.angle_beta   90.00
_cell.angle_gamma   90.00
#
_symmetry.space_group_name_H-M   'P 1'
#
loop_
_entity.id
_entity.type
_entity.pdbx_description
1 polymer ?
#
loop_
_entity_poly.entity_id
_entity_poly.type
_entity_poly.pdbx_seq_one_letter_code
_entity_poly.pdbx_strand_id
1 'polypeptide(L)'
;MPYSLQPALRRTILSSKSLKPTSSAATQTRHARVLPTQIFSPSQCNRFLGTTSTDAHAQVLDKYKAKLEEKMKAEGVTTYTDLRKKYASKIDSLEHDSTLPPIPSDLLPSSSISTPSSPHTPIIPPPRSAHNTTSPPPGVKTLSSYMDLPKLSPLPPPQIEYLWRLRHSSTPTSLCACIPTGTFRRLLSHAKVHPMFILPLPRPGGTIEMHFLQWTYPHKDVVTVLFTSLAAYKLHGEFAVPHTTLTHHLELMDEKGLVLAQGGVVKDRGLSVEEGRWLVMALQKFYGADPADEEGKRRIELLEQFTEGGEKFRVEDIIAEVQRL
;
A
#
# COMPACT_ATOMS: atom_id res chain seq x y z
N MET A 1 61.38 -46.97 -38.18
CA MET A 1 62.63 -46.61 -38.90
C MET A 1 62.25 -46.19 -40.31
N PRO A 2 62.75 -45.09 -40.92
CA PRO A 2 63.68 -44.05 -40.43
C PRO A 2 63.25 -42.56 -40.68
N TYR A 3 63.96 -41.64 -40.00
CA TYR A 3 64.46 -40.27 -40.34
C TYR A 3 63.66 -39.33 -41.28
N SER A 4 63.25 -38.11 -40.91
CA SER A 4 63.97 -36.88 -40.46
C SER A 4 64.69 -36.05 -41.54
N LEU A 5 64.11 -34.87 -41.80
CA LEU A 5 64.67 -33.53 -42.11
C LEU A 5 65.47 -33.22 -43.41
N GLN A 6 64.83 -32.36 -44.24
CA GLN A 6 65.26 -31.15 -45.00
C GLN A 6 66.51 -31.15 -45.91
N PRO A 7 66.52 -30.30 -46.96
CA PRO A 7 67.22 -29.01 -46.86
C PRO A 7 66.62 -27.80 -47.63
N ALA A 8 66.69 -26.64 -46.98
CA ALA A 8 67.30 -25.35 -47.40
C ALA A 8 67.08 -24.68 -48.79
N LEU A 9 66.95 -23.35 -48.69
CA LEU A 9 67.42 -22.26 -49.59
C LEU A 9 66.60 -21.86 -50.83
N ARG A 10 66.05 -20.62 -50.81
CA ARG A 10 66.68 -19.41 -51.39
C ARG A 10 65.76 -18.17 -51.28
N ARG A 11 66.34 -17.04 -50.86
CA ARG A 11 65.81 -15.68 -51.03
C ARG A 11 65.88 -15.28 -52.50
N THR A 12 64.86 -14.61 -53.04
CA THR A 12 65.02 -13.50 -54.00
C THR A 12 63.78 -12.59 -53.94
N ILE A 13 64.07 -11.29 -53.95
CA ILE A 13 63.21 -10.11 -53.85
C ILE A 13 62.45 -9.91 -55.15
N LEU A 14 61.21 -9.39 -55.13
CA LEU A 14 60.72 -8.45 -56.13
C LEU A 14 59.48 -7.68 -55.64
N SER A 15 59.52 -6.39 -55.98
CA SER A 15 58.61 -5.29 -55.73
C SER A 15 57.20 -5.51 -56.29
N SER A 16 56.16 -5.02 -55.58
CA SER A 16 55.32 -3.90 -56.03
C SER A 16 53.84 -3.99 -55.59
N LYS A 17 53.29 -2.80 -55.28
CA LYS A 17 51.88 -2.37 -55.37
C LYS A 17 50.86 -2.84 -54.31
N SER A 18 50.63 -1.91 -53.38
CA SER A 18 49.32 -1.36 -52.95
C SER A 18 48.07 -2.19 -53.24
N LEU A 19 47.44 -2.73 -52.18
CA LEU A 19 46.01 -3.00 -52.07
C LEU A 19 45.61 -2.91 -50.59
N LYS A 20 44.68 -2.00 -50.27
CA LYS A 20 43.99 -1.93 -48.97
C LYS A 20 43.08 -3.15 -48.81
N PRO A 21 42.96 -3.70 -47.59
CA PRO A 21 41.69 -4.30 -47.19
C PRO A 21 41.13 -3.62 -45.93
N THR A 22 39.88 -3.26 -46.08
CA THR A 22 38.91 -2.85 -45.06
C THR A 22 38.64 -3.95 -44.04
N SER A 23 38.45 -3.53 -42.79
CA SER A 23 37.54 -4.10 -41.77
C SER A 23 37.74 -5.54 -41.30
N SER A 24 38.18 -5.72 -40.05
CA SER A 24 37.61 -6.79 -39.20
C SER A 24 37.84 -6.56 -37.69
N ALA A 25 36.74 -6.72 -36.94
CA ALA A 25 36.62 -7.20 -35.57
C ALA A 25 37.19 -6.35 -34.41
N ALA A 26 36.41 -5.37 -33.94
CA ALA A 26 36.42 -4.97 -32.53
C ALA A 26 35.48 -5.90 -31.74
N THR A 27 36.06 -6.67 -30.82
CA THR A 27 35.38 -7.52 -29.85
C THR A 27 34.49 -6.66 -28.95
N GLN A 28 33.17 -6.72 -29.16
CA GLN A 28 32.19 -6.03 -28.33
C GLN A 28 31.74 -6.96 -27.20
N THR A 29 32.29 -6.74 -26.01
CA THR A 29 31.85 -7.36 -24.76
C THR A 29 30.37 -7.02 -24.53
N ARG A 30 29.48 -8.00 -24.69
CA ARG A 30 28.06 -7.88 -24.37
C ARG A 30 27.89 -7.80 -22.85
N HIS A 31 27.84 -6.58 -22.31
CA HIS A 31 27.19 -6.36 -21.02
C HIS A 31 25.69 -6.62 -21.19
N ALA A 32 25.18 -7.63 -20.48
CA ALA A 32 23.76 -7.88 -20.38
C ALA A 32 23.08 -6.66 -19.73
N ARG A 33 22.34 -5.90 -20.54
CA ARG A 33 21.52 -4.77 -20.11
C ARG A 33 20.30 -5.34 -19.36
N VAL A 34 20.37 -5.38 -18.04
CA VAL A 34 19.19 -5.63 -17.20
C VAL A 34 18.26 -4.42 -17.38
N LEU A 35 17.11 -4.66 -18.02
CA LEU A 35 16.09 -3.63 -18.20
C LEU A 35 15.39 -3.41 -16.84
N PRO A 36 15.18 -2.14 -16.41
CA PRO A 36 14.35 -1.88 -15.25
C PRO A 36 12.92 -2.33 -15.57
N THR A 37 12.44 -3.34 -14.83
CA THR A 37 11.06 -3.81 -14.96
C THR A 37 10.16 -2.77 -14.29
N GLN A 38 9.59 -1.87 -15.10
CA GLN A 38 8.53 -0.96 -14.66
C GLN A 38 7.30 -1.81 -14.28
N ILE A 39 6.97 -1.84 -12.99
CA ILE A 39 5.87 -2.63 -12.41
C ILE A 39 4.50 -2.04 -12.78
N PHE A 40 4.48 -0.81 -13.32
CA PHE A 40 3.27 -0.13 -13.75
C PHE A 40 3.41 0.37 -15.20
N SER A 41 2.56 -0.13 -16.10
CA SER A 41 2.47 0.37 -17.48
C SER A 41 1.33 1.40 -17.57
N PRO A 42 1.58 2.65 -18.02
CA PRO A 42 0.53 3.61 -18.27
C PRO A 42 -0.01 3.40 -19.68
N SER A 43 -1.18 2.76 -19.81
CA SER A 43 -1.96 2.79 -21.06
C SER A 43 -3.20 3.66 -20.87
N GLN A 44 -3.31 4.67 -21.73
CA GLN A 44 -4.30 5.73 -21.75
C GLN A 44 -5.73 5.19 -21.76
N CYS A 45 -6.59 5.69 -20.86
CA CYS A 45 -8.03 5.63 -21.04
C CYS A 45 -8.56 7.07 -21.02
N ASN A 46 -8.63 7.66 -22.20
CA ASN A 46 -9.27 8.95 -22.41
C ASN A 46 -10.61 8.71 -23.13
N ARG A 47 -11.73 8.80 -22.39
CA ARG A 47 -13.05 9.15 -22.94
C ARG A 47 -14.06 9.50 -21.84
N PHE A 48 -14.30 10.81 -21.72
CA PHE A 48 -15.60 11.50 -21.80
C PHE A 48 -16.77 11.14 -20.84
N LEU A 49 -17.03 12.12 -19.95
CA LEU A 49 -18.28 12.65 -19.37
C LEU A 49 -19.24 11.77 -18.54
N GLY A 50 -19.55 12.27 -17.34
CA GLY A 50 -20.75 11.94 -16.57
C GLY A 50 -20.73 12.46 -15.13
N THR A 51 -21.09 13.73 -14.92
CA THR A 51 -21.32 14.33 -13.60
C THR A 51 -22.53 13.70 -12.91
N THR A 52 -22.35 12.80 -11.94
CA THR A 52 -23.49 12.26 -11.15
C THR A 52 -23.21 12.00 -9.66
N SER A 53 -22.00 12.21 -9.14
CA SER A 53 -21.70 11.78 -7.76
C SER A 53 -22.23 12.72 -6.67
N THR A 54 -22.36 14.03 -6.94
CA THR A 54 -22.95 14.99 -5.98
C THR A 54 -24.47 14.87 -5.89
N ASP A 55 -25.10 14.41 -6.97
CA ASP A 55 -26.55 14.26 -7.09
C ASP A 55 -27.07 13.08 -6.22
N ALA A 56 -26.32 11.98 -6.14
CA ALA A 56 -26.72 10.81 -5.37
C ALA A 56 -26.84 11.06 -3.85
N HIS A 57 -25.96 11.88 -3.26
CA HIS A 57 -26.03 12.24 -1.84
C HIS A 57 -27.17 13.23 -1.56
N ALA A 58 -27.36 14.22 -2.45
CA ALA A 58 -28.47 15.17 -2.37
C ALA A 58 -29.83 14.45 -2.43
N GLN A 59 -29.99 13.50 -3.36
CA GLN A 59 -31.21 12.70 -3.50
C GLN A 59 -31.53 11.86 -2.26
N VAL A 60 -30.50 11.39 -1.53
CA VAL A 60 -30.71 10.66 -0.28
C VAL A 60 -31.19 11.60 0.83
N LEU A 61 -30.56 12.77 0.99
CA LEU A 61 -30.98 13.78 1.98
C LEU A 61 -32.41 14.29 1.73
N ASP A 62 -32.77 14.53 0.47
CA ASP A 62 -34.12 14.99 0.10
C ASP A 62 -35.19 13.95 0.43
N LYS A 63 -34.89 12.65 0.23
CA LYS A 63 -35.79 11.56 0.63
C LYS A 63 -36.02 11.52 2.14
N TYR A 64 -34.99 11.75 2.95
CA TYR A 64 -35.13 11.80 4.40
C TYR A 64 -35.92 13.03 4.84
N LYS A 65 -35.64 14.19 4.25
CA LYS A 65 -36.37 15.44 4.53
C LYS A 65 -37.87 15.30 4.23
N ALA A 66 -38.23 14.74 3.07
CA ALA A 66 -39.62 14.51 2.70
C ALA A 66 -40.37 13.60 3.70
N LYS A 67 -39.71 12.54 4.21
CA LYS A 67 -40.30 11.66 5.24
C LYS A 67 -40.50 12.37 6.57
N LEU A 68 -39.59 13.27 6.97
CA LEU A 68 -39.77 14.06 8.18
C LEU A 68 -40.95 15.03 8.01
N GLU A 69 -41.08 15.69 6.86
CA GLU A 69 -42.20 16.60 6.57
C GLU A 69 -43.55 15.87 6.52
N GLU A 70 -43.59 14.67 5.93
CA GLU A 70 -44.79 13.82 5.94
C GLU A 70 -45.20 13.44 7.37
N LYS A 71 -44.23 13.09 8.22
CA LYS A 71 -44.47 12.80 9.64
C LYS A 71 -44.91 14.03 10.42
N MET A 72 -44.32 15.19 10.14
CA MET A 72 -44.75 16.46 10.73
C MET A 72 -46.22 16.77 10.37
N LYS A 73 -46.60 16.57 9.11
CA LYS A 73 -47.96 16.77 8.63
C LYS A 73 -48.96 15.77 9.22
N ALA A 74 -48.58 14.49 9.31
CA ALA A 74 -49.41 13.45 9.92
C ALA A 74 -49.67 13.69 11.40
N GLU A 75 -48.69 14.26 12.11
CA GLU A 75 -48.76 14.51 13.54
C GLU A 75 -49.31 15.89 13.90
N GLY A 76 -49.61 16.72 12.89
CA GLY A 76 -50.15 18.07 13.03
C GLY A 76 -49.17 19.08 13.61
N VAL A 77 -47.86 18.86 13.41
CA VAL A 77 -46.79 19.66 14.02
C VAL A 77 -46.06 20.49 12.96
N THR A 78 -45.91 21.79 13.19
CA THR A 78 -45.31 22.73 12.22
C THR A 78 -43.78 22.82 12.32
N THR A 79 -43.18 22.38 13.43
CA THR A 79 -41.74 22.51 13.70
C THR A 79 -41.09 21.17 14.01
N TYR A 80 -39.89 20.90 13.47
CA TYR A 80 -39.14 19.67 13.73
C TYR A 80 -38.85 19.45 15.23
N THR A 81 -38.62 20.51 15.99
CA THR A 81 -38.35 20.46 17.44
C THR A 81 -39.50 19.84 18.23
N ASP A 82 -40.73 20.12 17.81
CA ASP A 82 -41.93 19.64 18.48
C ASP A 82 -42.21 18.18 18.11
N LEU A 83 -41.89 17.77 16.87
CA LEU A 83 -41.94 16.35 16.47
C LEU A 83 -40.92 15.54 17.26
N ARG A 84 -39.69 16.06 17.41
CA ARG A 84 -38.64 15.42 18.23
C ARG A 84 -39.09 15.29 19.69
N LYS A 85 -39.73 16.32 20.26
CA LYS A 85 -40.25 16.28 21.63
C LYS A 85 -41.36 15.25 21.79
N LYS A 86 -42.27 15.14 20.80
CA LYS A 86 -43.37 14.16 20.80
C LYS A 86 -42.87 12.71 20.72
N TYR A 87 -41.78 12.49 20.00
CA TYR A 87 -41.15 11.18 19.85
C TYR A 87 -39.98 10.93 20.82
N ALA A 88 -39.69 11.85 21.75
CA ALA A 88 -38.56 11.75 22.66
C ALA A 88 -38.57 10.44 23.46
N SER A 89 -39.71 10.08 24.06
CA SER A 89 -39.83 8.83 24.82
C SER A 89 -39.65 7.57 23.95
N LYS A 90 -39.99 7.64 22.66
CA LYS A 90 -39.79 6.54 21.71
C LYS A 90 -38.33 6.44 21.26
N ILE A 91 -37.66 7.59 21.10
CA ILE A 91 -36.22 7.67 20.85
C ILE A 91 -35.47 7.07 22.05
N ASP A 92 -35.80 7.51 23.27
CA ASP A 92 -35.19 7.00 24.49
C ASP A 92 -35.39 5.48 24.65
N SER A 93 -36.59 4.96 24.33
CA SER A 93 -36.84 3.51 24.37
C SER A 93 -36.01 2.72 23.37
N LEU A 94 -35.83 3.24 22.15
CA LEU A 94 -35.01 2.60 21.11
C LEU A 94 -33.51 2.71 21.41
N GLU A 95 -33.09 3.81 22.04
CA GLU A 95 -31.71 3.98 22.53
C GLU A 95 -31.41 3.05 23.71
N HIS A 96 -32.39 2.78 24.58
CA HIS A 96 -32.23 1.85 25.70
C HIS A 96 -32.20 0.38 25.27
N ASP A 97 -33.07 -0.01 24.33
CA ASP A 97 -33.04 -1.34 23.69
C ASP A 97 -31.77 -1.56 22.86
N SER A 98 -31.18 -0.48 22.33
CA SER A 98 -29.89 -0.47 21.65
C SER A 98 -28.75 -0.28 22.67
N THR A 99 -28.61 -1.20 23.64
CA THR A 99 -27.61 -1.07 24.71
C THR A 99 -26.17 -1.05 24.15
N LEU A 100 -25.62 0.14 23.97
CA LEU A 100 -24.18 0.42 24.08
C LEU A 100 -23.94 0.98 25.50
N PRO A 101 -22.82 0.61 26.17
CA PRO A 101 -22.59 1.01 27.56
C PRO A 101 -22.48 2.54 27.71
N PRO A 102 -23.04 3.13 28.79
CA PRO A 102 -22.99 4.56 29.01
C PRO A 102 -21.58 5.02 29.41
N ILE A 103 -21.11 6.09 28.77
CA ILE A 103 -19.90 6.82 29.14
C ILE A 103 -20.25 7.67 30.39
N PRO A 104 -19.56 7.50 31.54
CA PRO A 104 -19.83 8.31 32.73
C PRO A 104 -19.48 9.78 32.49
N SER A 105 -20.43 10.67 32.79
CA SER A 105 -20.30 12.13 32.64
C SER A 105 -19.62 12.79 33.85
N ASP A 106 -18.49 12.25 34.32
CA ASP A 106 -17.79 12.72 35.53
C ASP A 106 -16.30 13.02 35.32
N LEU A 107 -15.93 13.52 34.14
CA LEU A 107 -14.57 14.01 33.86
C LEU A 107 -14.57 15.50 33.50
N LEU A 108 -15.00 16.34 34.45
CA LEU A 108 -14.50 17.70 34.60
C LEU A 108 -13.48 17.70 35.76
N PRO A 109 -12.30 18.34 35.61
CA PRO A 109 -11.21 18.18 36.56
C PRO A 109 -11.46 19.01 37.81
N SER A 110 -11.43 18.37 38.98
CA SER A 110 -11.24 19.05 40.26
C SER A 110 -10.17 18.33 41.07
N SER A 111 -9.18 19.11 41.43
CA SER A 111 -7.98 18.74 42.18
C SER A 111 -8.30 18.20 43.57
N SER A 112 -7.71 17.06 43.96
CA SER A 112 -7.01 16.89 45.25
C SER A 112 -6.49 15.47 45.42
N ILE A 113 -5.30 15.40 46.02
CA ILE A 113 -4.51 14.23 46.38
C ILE A 113 -5.19 13.44 47.52
N SER A 114 -5.24 12.10 47.43
CA SER A 114 -4.91 11.18 48.53
C SER A 114 -5.05 9.70 48.11
N THR A 115 -3.99 8.93 48.34
CA THR A 115 -4.00 7.46 48.45
C THR A 115 -4.67 7.06 49.78
N PRO A 116 -5.30 5.87 49.89
CA PRO A 116 -4.54 4.68 50.31
C PRO A 116 -4.98 3.32 49.71
N SER A 117 -3.96 2.47 49.60
CA SER A 117 -3.90 1.00 49.58
C SER A 117 -5.12 0.19 50.08
N SER A 118 -5.52 -0.83 49.31
CA SER A 118 -5.75 -2.21 49.80
C SER A 118 -5.92 -3.25 48.66
N PRO A 119 -5.70 -4.55 48.92
CA PRO A 119 -5.03 -5.46 48.00
C PRO A 119 -6.00 -6.41 47.27
N HIS A 120 -5.88 -6.53 45.95
CA HIS A 120 -6.52 -7.63 45.22
C HIS A 120 -5.55 -8.30 44.25
N THR A 121 -5.47 -9.60 44.44
CA THR A 121 -4.64 -10.61 43.80
C THR A 121 -4.71 -10.59 42.27
N PRO A 122 -3.60 -10.84 41.56
CA PRO A 122 -3.63 -10.96 40.11
C PRO A 122 -4.34 -12.26 39.72
N ILE A 123 -5.52 -12.14 39.13
CA ILE A 123 -6.13 -13.24 38.37
C ILE A 123 -5.29 -13.38 37.10
N ILE A 124 -4.39 -14.35 37.11
CA ILE A 124 -3.66 -14.81 35.92
C ILE A 124 -4.69 -15.48 35.01
N PRO A 125 -5.01 -14.94 33.82
CA PRO A 125 -5.78 -15.70 32.85
C PRO A 125 -4.91 -16.89 32.37
N PRO A 126 -5.48 -18.10 32.21
CA PRO A 126 -4.72 -19.24 31.73
C PRO A 126 -4.12 -18.94 30.35
N PRO A 127 -2.95 -19.48 30.02
CA PRO A 127 -2.32 -19.28 28.72
C PRO A 127 -3.27 -19.82 27.66
N ARG A 128 -3.82 -18.94 26.82
CA ARG A 128 -4.53 -19.35 25.62
C ARG A 128 -3.54 -20.13 24.77
N SER A 129 -3.75 -21.43 24.69
CA SER A 129 -3.06 -22.32 23.76
C SER A 129 -3.07 -21.66 22.39
N ALA A 130 -1.88 -21.54 21.78
CA ALA A 130 -1.73 -21.10 20.40
C ALA A 130 -2.40 -22.12 19.48
N HIS A 131 -3.71 -21.97 19.31
CA HIS A 131 -4.42 -22.63 18.25
C HIS A 131 -3.94 -21.95 16.96
N ASN A 132 -3.21 -22.71 16.14
CA ASN A 132 -2.96 -22.38 14.74
C ASN A 132 -4.30 -22.36 14.00
N THR A 133 -5.11 -21.33 14.20
CA THR A 133 -6.29 -21.11 13.39
C THR A 133 -5.81 -20.62 12.04
N THR A 134 -5.85 -21.50 11.04
CA THR A 134 -5.71 -21.16 9.62
C THR A 134 -6.79 -20.16 9.16
N SER A 135 -7.85 -19.95 9.94
CA SER A 135 -8.89 -18.98 9.64
C SER A 135 -8.41 -17.54 9.90
N PRO A 136 -8.63 -16.61 8.96
CA PRO A 136 -8.24 -15.22 9.14
C PRO A 136 -9.03 -14.56 10.29
N PRO A 137 -8.44 -13.57 11.00
CA PRO A 137 -9.16 -12.80 12.00
C PRO A 137 -10.37 -12.06 11.41
N PRO A 138 -11.37 -11.69 12.24
CA PRO A 138 -12.53 -10.92 11.78
C PRO A 138 -12.12 -9.65 11.04
N GLY A 139 -12.70 -9.44 9.85
CA GLY A 139 -12.42 -8.26 9.00
C GLY A 139 -11.23 -8.40 8.04
N VAL A 140 -10.38 -9.43 8.20
CA VAL A 140 -9.23 -9.67 7.32
C VAL A 140 -9.68 -10.56 6.14
N LYS A 141 -9.56 -10.03 4.93
CA LYS A 141 -9.89 -10.75 3.70
C LYS A 141 -8.65 -11.43 3.13
N THR A 142 -8.72 -12.74 2.91
CA THR A 142 -7.73 -13.54 2.18
C THR A 142 -8.02 -13.53 0.67
N LEU A 143 -7.11 -14.04 -0.15
CA LEU A 143 -7.29 -14.15 -1.60
C LEU A 143 -8.50 -15.01 -1.96
N SER A 144 -8.78 -16.05 -1.17
CA SER A 144 -9.94 -16.92 -1.34
C SER A 144 -11.29 -16.17 -1.31
N SER A 145 -11.35 -14.98 -0.69
CA SER A 145 -12.54 -14.11 -0.72
C SER A 145 -12.75 -13.37 -2.05
N TYR A 146 -11.70 -13.26 -2.86
CA TYR A 146 -11.71 -12.57 -4.15
C TYR A 146 -11.73 -13.53 -5.33
N MET A 147 -11.03 -14.66 -5.21
CA MET A 147 -10.84 -15.66 -6.27
C MET A 147 -10.82 -17.07 -5.70
N ASP A 148 -11.41 -18.03 -6.43
CA ASP A 148 -11.40 -19.43 -6.03
C ASP A 148 -10.01 -20.06 -6.25
N LEU A 149 -9.26 -20.31 -5.17
CA LEU A 149 -7.91 -20.89 -5.24
C LEU A 149 -7.82 -22.23 -6.00
N PRO A 150 -8.78 -23.18 -5.85
CA PRO A 150 -8.74 -24.42 -6.62
C PRO A 150 -8.84 -24.21 -8.13
N LYS A 151 -9.54 -23.15 -8.57
CA LYS A 151 -9.65 -22.79 -9.99
C LYS A 151 -8.39 -22.09 -10.51
N LEU A 152 -7.60 -21.49 -9.61
CA LEU A 152 -6.32 -20.84 -9.94
C LEU A 152 -5.16 -21.82 -10.02
N SER A 153 -5.20 -22.92 -9.27
CA SER A 153 -4.13 -23.92 -9.26
C SER A 153 -3.74 -24.48 -10.64
N PRO A 154 -4.66 -24.76 -11.60
CA PRO A 154 -4.25 -25.19 -12.94
C PRO A 154 -3.76 -24.05 -13.85
N LEU A 155 -3.95 -22.77 -13.49
CA LEU A 155 -3.68 -21.65 -14.37
C LEU A 155 -2.21 -21.20 -14.32
N PRO A 156 -1.64 -20.72 -15.46
CA PRO A 156 -0.33 -20.11 -15.50
C PRO A 156 -0.37 -18.66 -14.96
N PRO A 157 0.75 -18.13 -14.43
CA PRO A 157 0.78 -16.81 -13.81
C PRO A 157 0.18 -15.67 -14.65
N PRO A 158 0.46 -15.54 -15.97
CA PRO A 158 -0.12 -14.45 -16.77
C PRO A 158 -1.65 -14.45 -16.83
N GLN A 159 -2.29 -15.62 -16.78
CA GLN A 159 -3.75 -15.72 -16.75
C GLN A 159 -4.31 -15.31 -15.38
N ILE A 160 -3.61 -15.67 -14.30
CA ILE A 160 -3.96 -15.24 -12.94
C ILE A 160 -3.88 -13.72 -12.84
N GLU A 161 -2.81 -13.11 -13.37
CA GLU A 161 -2.67 -11.66 -13.39
C GLU A 161 -3.79 -10.96 -14.17
N TYR A 162 -4.17 -11.52 -15.33
CA TYR A 162 -5.26 -10.98 -16.14
C TYR A 162 -6.58 -10.99 -15.36
N LEU A 163 -6.92 -12.12 -14.74
CA LEU A 163 -8.12 -12.26 -13.91
C LEU A 163 -8.08 -11.29 -12.72
N TRP A 164 -6.92 -11.13 -12.08
CA TRP A 164 -6.76 -10.23 -10.94
C TRP A 164 -6.99 -8.77 -11.33
N ARG A 165 -6.42 -8.32 -12.45
CA ARG A 165 -6.64 -6.96 -13.00
C ARG A 165 -8.10 -6.77 -13.39
N LEU A 166 -8.70 -7.74 -14.07
CA LEU A 166 -10.10 -7.70 -14.49
C LEU A 166 -11.05 -7.60 -13.30
N ARG A 167 -10.75 -8.28 -12.19
CA ARG A 167 -11.57 -8.24 -10.96
C ARG A 167 -11.71 -6.82 -10.38
N HIS A 168 -10.67 -6.01 -10.54
CA HIS A 168 -10.55 -4.67 -9.94
C HIS A 168 -10.76 -3.53 -10.95
N SER A 169 -10.88 -3.82 -12.25
CA SER A 169 -10.94 -2.82 -13.31
C SER A 169 -12.18 -1.93 -13.25
N SER A 170 -13.28 -2.41 -12.69
CA SER A 170 -14.53 -1.67 -12.57
C SER A 170 -14.53 -0.62 -11.46
N THR A 171 -13.54 -0.67 -10.54
CA THR A 171 -13.48 0.23 -9.39
C THR A 171 -12.43 1.32 -9.66
N PRO A 172 -12.84 2.58 -9.92
CA PRO A 172 -11.91 3.63 -10.35
C PRO A 172 -10.92 4.04 -9.26
N THR A 173 -11.26 3.83 -7.99
CA THR A 173 -10.38 4.10 -6.84
C THR A 173 -9.50 2.93 -6.44
N SER A 174 -9.59 1.80 -7.15
CA SER A 174 -8.84 0.59 -6.82
C SER A 174 -7.39 0.70 -7.29
N LEU A 175 -6.50 0.22 -6.44
CA LEU A 175 -5.12 -0.10 -6.77
C LEU A 175 -5.01 -1.61 -6.88
N CYS A 176 -4.34 -2.12 -7.92
CA CYS A 176 -4.05 -3.54 -8.03
C CYS A 176 -2.67 -3.73 -8.65
N ALA A 177 -1.96 -4.77 -8.22
CA ALA A 177 -0.66 -5.15 -8.75
C ALA A 177 -0.44 -6.65 -8.65
N CYS A 178 0.45 -7.17 -9.49
CA CYS A 178 0.96 -8.53 -9.46
C CYS A 178 2.48 -8.42 -9.33
N ILE A 179 3.05 -9.04 -8.30
CA ILE A 179 4.44 -8.84 -7.90
C ILE A 179 5.15 -10.19 -7.88
N PRO A 180 6.30 -10.33 -8.58
CA PRO A 180 7.10 -11.55 -8.52
C PRO A 180 7.60 -11.83 -7.09
N THR A 181 7.64 -13.10 -6.70
CA THR A 181 8.05 -13.52 -5.35
C THR A 181 9.43 -13.00 -4.95
N GLY A 182 10.41 -13.00 -5.86
CA GLY A 182 11.76 -12.48 -5.56
C GLY A 182 11.75 -10.99 -5.17
N THR A 183 10.97 -10.18 -5.88
CA THR A 183 10.80 -8.75 -5.57
C THR A 183 10.09 -8.56 -4.25
N PHE A 184 9.00 -9.29 -4.02
CA PHE A 184 8.22 -9.14 -2.79
C PHE A 184 8.98 -9.62 -1.55
N ARG A 185 9.77 -10.71 -1.63
CA ARG A 185 10.57 -11.20 -0.51
C ARG A 185 11.58 -10.17 -0.01
N ARG A 186 12.24 -9.45 -0.92
CA ARG A 186 13.15 -8.35 -0.58
C ARG A 186 12.42 -7.20 0.09
N LEU A 187 11.29 -6.80 -0.50
CA LEU A 187 10.45 -5.75 0.04
C LEU A 187 9.93 -6.10 1.46
N LEU A 188 9.53 -7.36 1.66
CA LEU A 188 9.10 -7.88 2.96
C LEU A 188 10.24 -7.96 3.98
N SER A 189 11.48 -8.28 3.57
CA SER A 189 12.61 -8.31 4.51
C SER A 189 12.89 -6.93 5.08
N HIS A 190 12.85 -5.88 4.25
CA HIS A 190 12.98 -4.50 4.73
C HIS A 190 11.77 -4.08 5.58
N ALA A 191 10.55 -4.43 5.17
CA ALA A 191 9.32 -4.11 5.89
C ALA A 191 9.24 -4.72 7.30
N LYS A 192 9.87 -5.88 7.53
CA LYS A 192 9.92 -6.52 8.84
C LYS A 192 10.84 -5.80 9.82
N VAL A 193 11.95 -5.24 9.33
CA VAL A 193 12.91 -4.50 10.16
C VAL A 193 12.46 -3.05 10.33
N HIS A 194 11.89 -2.45 9.28
CA HIS A 194 11.46 -1.05 9.23
C HIS A 194 9.95 -0.97 8.98
N PRO A 195 9.09 -1.33 9.95
CA PRO A 195 7.65 -1.42 9.72
C PRO A 195 6.95 -0.06 9.57
N MET A 196 7.62 1.04 9.91
CA MET A 196 7.08 2.40 9.81
C MET A 196 8.05 3.29 9.03
N PHE A 197 7.49 4.20 8.24
CA PHE A 197 8.27 5.20 7.50
C PHE A 197 7.44 6.45 7.21
N ILE A 198 8.07 7.48 6.67
CA ILE A 198 7.40 8.65 6.12
C ILE A 198 7.74 8.84 4.65
N LEU A 199 6.77 9.23 3.84
CA LEU A 199 6.93 9.49 2.42
C LEU A 199 6.45 10.91 2.09
N PRO A 200 7.33 11.77 1.54
CA PRO A 200 6.90 13.04 0.98
C PRO A 200 6.17 12.79 -0.34
N LEU A 201 5.01 13.42 -0.49
CA LEU A 201 4.23 13.50 -1.73
C LEU A 201 4.33 14.92 -2.28
N PRO A 202 4.98 15.12 -3.44
CA PRO A 202 4.99 16.40 -4.12
C PRO A 202 3.57 16.78 -4.60
N ARG A 203 3.11 17.98 -4.27
CA ARG A 203 1.83 18.53 -4.74
C ARG A 203 2.07 19.56 -5.85
N PRO A 204 1.07 19.78 -6.72
CA PRO A 204 1.09 20.92 -7.64
C PRO A 204 1.32 22.23 -6.88
N GLY A 205 2.21 23.08 -7.37
CA GLY A 205 2.58 24.34 -6.70
C GLY A 205 3.78 24.24 -5.75
N GLY A 206 4.51 23.12 -5.74
CA GLY A 206 5.79 22.97 -5.04
C GLY A 206 5.68 22.71 -3.53
N THR A 207 4.45 22.56 -3.03
CA THR A 207 4.23 22.11 -1.64
C THR A 207 4.48 20.61 -1.54
N ILE A 208 4.92 20.16 -0.36
CA ILE A 208 5.19 18.76 -0.09
C ILE A 208 4.32 18.35 1.09
N GLU A 209 3.49 17.34 0.88
CA GLU A 209 2.70 16.74 1.95
C GLU A 209 3.40 15.48 2.46
N MET A 210 3.49 15.34 3.78
CA MET A 210 4.10 14.15 4.39
C MET A 210 3.04 13.11 4.70
N HIS A 211 3.31 11.87 4.32
CA HIS A 211 2.45 10.73 4.59
C HIS A 211 3.18 9.72 5.47
N PHE A 212 2.51 9.30 6.53
CA PHE A 212 2.95 8.21 7.38
C PHE A 212 2.61 6.87 6.73
N LEU A 213 3.57 5.96 6.71
CA LEU A 213 3.48 4.62 6.17
C LEU A 213 3.64 3.61 7.29
N GLN A 214 2.75 2.62 7.34
CA GLN A 214 2.81 1.56 8.32
C GLN A 214 2.51 0.19 7.70
N TRP A 215 3.41 -0.76 7.94
CA TRP A 215 3.26 -2.18 7.64
C TRP A 215 2.54 -2.89 8.79
N THR A 216 1.57 -3.73 8.43
CA THR A 216 0.80 -4.55 9.36
C THR A 216 0.71 -5.98 8.85
N TYR A 217 0.66 -6.93 9.78
CA TYR A 217 0.70 -8.37 9.50
C TYR A 217 -0.53 -9.05 10.11
N PRO A 218 -1.73 -8.77 9.59
CA PRO A 218 -2.97 -9.27 10.17
C PRO A 218 -3.15 -10.79 10.07
N HIS A 219 -2.50 -11.44 9.10
CA HIS A 219 -2.56 -12.89 8.91
C HIS A 219 -1.25 -13.39 8.28
N LYS A 220 -0.93 -14.68 8.42
CA LYS A 220 0.32 -15.26 7.87
C LYS A 220 0.46 -15.06 6.34
N ASP A 221 -0.67 -15.06 5.64
CA ASP A 221 -0.74 -14.92 4.18
C ASP A 221 -1.20 -13.52 3.72
N VAL A 222 -1.33 -12.56 4.66
CA VAL A 222 -1.85 -11.21 4.36
C VAL A 222 -0.95 -10.16 4.99
N VAL A 223 -0.42 -9.27 4.16
CA VAL A 223 0.42 -8.14 4.58
C VAL A 223 -0.21 -6.85 4.08
N THR A 224 -0.52 -5.93 4.99
CA THR A 224 -1.24 -4.69 4.65
C THR A 224 -0.39 -3.47 4.96
N VAL A 225 -0.31 -2.54 4.01
CA VAL A 225 0.30 -1.23 4.14
C VAL A 225 -0.78 -0.17 4.27
N LEU A 226 -0.63 0.69 5.27
CA LEU A 226 -1.51 1.81 5.53
C LEU A 226 -0.75 3.10 5.24
N PHE A 227 -1.39 4.01 4.51
CA PHE A 227 -0.89 5.36 4.29
C PHE A 227 -1.87 6.36 4.90
N THR A 228 -1.34 7.21 5.77
CA THR A 228 -2.10 8.23 6.50
C THR A 228 -1.42 9.57 6.33
N SER A 229 -2.17 10.63 6.04
CA SER A 229 -1.61 11.99 5.98
C SER A 229 -1.13 12.39 7.38
N LEU A 230 0.06 12.95 7.46
CA LEU A 230 0.63 13.40 8.74
C LEU A 230 -0.21 14.52 9.35
N ALA A 231 -0.88 15.34 8.52
CA ALA A 231 -1.83 16.34 8.99
C ALA A 231 -3.04 15.70 9.70
N ALA A 232 -3.60 14.63 9.11
CA ALA A 232 -4.69 13.88 9.73
C ALA A 232 -4.24 13.16 11.02
N TYR A 233 -3.02 12.62 11.02
CA TYR A 233 -2.44 11.98 12.20
C TYR A 233 -2.20 12.98 13.34
N LYS A 234 -1.73 14.19 13.04
CA LYS A 234 -1.58 15.26 14.04
C LYS A 234 -2.92 15.70 14.64
N LEU A 235 -3.99 15.69 13.85
CA LEU A 235 -5.31 16.14 14.30
C LEU A 235 -6.05 15.07 15.10
N HIS A 236 -5.94 13.80 14.70
CA HIS A 236 -6.75 12.70 15.25
C HIS A 236 -5.94 11.65 16.02
N GLY A 237 -4.62 11.76 16.04
CA GLY A 237 -3.73 10.79 16.70
C GLY A 237 -3.93 9.38 16.17
N GLU A 238 -4.07 8.43 17.10
CA GLU A 238 -4.31 7.00 16.82
C GLU A 238 -5.63 6.72 16.07
N PHE A 239 -6.60 7.65 16.12
CA PHE A 239 -7.87 7.52 15.39
C PHE A 239 -7.81 8.04 13.96
N ALA A 240 -6.63 8.45 13.48
CA ALA A 240 -6.46 8.90 12.11
C ALA A 240 -6.64 7.74 11.13
N VAL A 241 -7.72 7.81 10.36
CA VAL A 241 -8.06 6.78 9.37
C VAL A 241 -7.14 6.93 8.14
N PRO A 242 -6.51 5.84 7.67
CA PRO A 242 -5.68 5.87 6.48
C PRO A 242 -6.49 6.23 5.24
N HIS A 243 -5.90 7.06 4.37
CA HIS A 243 -6.53 7.43 3.09
C HIS A 243 -6.26 6.39 2.00
N THR A 244 -5.15 5.65 2.10
CA THR A 244 -4.80 4.60 1.15
C THR A 244 -4.44 3.34 1.91
N THR A 245 -4.95 2.20 1.45
CA THR A 245 -4.62 0.89 2.01
C THR A 245 -4.23 -0.03 0.86
N LEU A 246 -3.15 -0.79 1.03
CA LEU A 246 -2.68 -1.77 0.06
C LEU A 246 -2.41 -3.10 0.77
N THR A 247 -3.15 -4.13 0.40
CA THR A 247 -3.05 -5.48 0.96
C THR A 247 -2.40 -6.42 -0.04
N HIS A 248 -1.43 -7.18 0.41
CA HIS A 248 -0.70 -8.20 -0.34
C HIS A 248 -1.14 -9.58 0.13
N HIS A 249 -1.53 -10.43 -0.81
CA HIS A 249 -1.92 -11.81 -0.58
C HIS A 249 -0.79 -12.74 -0.99
N LEU A 250 -0.31 -13.54 -0.04
CA LEU A 250 0.86 -14.40 -0.19
C LEU A 250 0.52 -15.86 -0.55
N GLU A 251 -0.76 -16.21 -0.64
CA GLU A 251 -1.23 -17.58 -0.86
C GLU A 251 -0.68 -18.23 -2.15
N LEU A 252 -0.34 -17.43 -3.18
CA LEU A 252 0.24 -17.91 -4.44
C LEU A 252 1.76 -17.74 -4.53
N MET A 253 2.40 -17.23 -3.47
CA MET A 253 3.81 -16.83 -3.50
C MET A 253 4.75 -18.02 -3.76
N ASP A 254 4.50 -19.14 -3.08
CA ASP A 254 5.37 -20.33 -3.15
C ASP A 254 4.96 -21.27 -4.30
N GLU A 255 3.67 -21.42 -4.58
CA GLU A 255 3.18 -22.31 -5.66
C GLU A 255 3.34 -21.68 -7.06
N LYS A 256 3.06 -20.38 -7.20
CA LYS A 256 3.00 -19.69 -8.51
C LYS A 256 4.10 -18.66 -8.70
N GLY A 257 4.92 -18.40 -7.68
CA GLY A 257 5.94 -17.35 -7.75
C GLY A 257 5.35 -15.94 -7.85
N LEU A 258 4.10 -15.76 -7.40
CA LEU A 258 3.33 -14.54 -7.59
C LEU A 258 2.66 -14.07 -6.30
N VAL A 259 2.77 -12.78 -6.01
CA VAL A 259 2.05 -12.09 -4.94
C VAL A 259 1.04 -11.15 -5.57
N LEU A 260 -0.21 -11.23 -5.12
CA LEU A 260 -1.29 -10.38 -5.63
C LEU A 260 -1.55 -9.26 -4.62
N ALA A 261 -1.58 -8.02 -5.10
CA ALA A 261 -1.86 -6.86 -4.26
C ALA A 261 -3.15 -6.18 -4.70
N GLN A 262 -3.98 -5.80 -3.74
CA GLN A 262 -5.19 -5.01 -3.92
C GLN A 262 -5.23 -3.91 -2.87
N GLY A 263 -5.66 -2.73 -3.29
CA GLY A 263 -5.85 -1.61 -2.41
C GLY A 263 -6.85 -0.62 -2.97
N GLY A 264 -6.95 0.51 -2.31
CA GLY A 264 -7.73 1.61 -2.81
C GLY A 264 -7.46 2.90 -2.07
N VAL A 265 -7.81 3.99 -2.73
CA VAL A 265 -7.83 5.33 -2.13
C VAL A 265 -9.25 5.63 -1.70
N VAL A 266 -9.41 6.05 -0.45
CA VAL A 266 -10.70 6.49 0.10
C VAL A 266 -11.03 7.85 -0.51
N LYS A 267 -12.21 7.97 -1.12
CA LYS A 267 -12.69 9.23 -1.70
C LYS A 267 -12.80 10.31 -0.62
N ASP A 268 -12.64 11.56 -1.03
CA ASP A 268 -12.84 12.74 -0.18
C ASP A 268 -11.90 12.84 1.04
N ARG A 269 -10.74 12.16 0.99
CA ARG A 269 -9.68 12.26 2.02
C ARG A 269 -8.45 13.04 1.55
N GLY A 270 -8.59 13.89 0.55
CA GLY A 270 -7.54 14.80 0.07
C GLY A 270 -6.49 14.18 -0.86
N LEU A 271 -6.61 12.89 -1.18
CA LEU A 271 -5.68 12.19 -2.06
C LEU A 271 -6.38 11.66 -3.33
N SER A 272 -5.74 11.86 -4.49
CA SER A 272 -6.17 11.25 -5.75
C SER A 272 -5.66 9.81 -5.89
N VAL A 273 -6.23 9.06 -6.84
CA VAL A 273 -5.79 7.70 -7.15
C VAL A 273 -4.37 7.69 -7.73
N GLU A 274 -4.01 8.71 -8.52
CA GLU A 274 -2.68 8.85 -9.11
C GLU A 274 -1.63 9.13 -8.04
N GLU A 275 -1.95 9.99 -7.08
CA GLU A 275 -1.11 10.25 -5.89
C GLU A 275 -0.97 8.98 -5.03
N GLY A 276 -2.04 8.20 -4.88
CA GLY A 276 -1.99 6.90 -4.21
C GLY A 276 -1.07 5.90 -4.92
N ARG A 277 -1.11 5.85 -6.26
CA ARG A 277 -0.18 5.03 -7.06
C ARG A 277 1.26 5.51 -6.89
N TRP A 278 1.46 6.81 -6.88
CA TRP A 278 2.77 7.41 -6.67
C TRP A 278 3.35 7.03 -5.30
N LEU A 279 2.56 7.08 -4.22
CA LEU A 279 2.98 6.66 -2.88
C LEU A 279 3.38 5.17 -2.85
N VAL A 280 2.62 4.31 -3.54
CA VAL A 280 2.95 2.89 -3.66
C VAL A 280 4.25 2.68 -4.45
N MET A 281 4.49 3.45 -5.50
CA MET A 281 5.75 3.43 -6.24
C MET A 281 6.92 3.88 -5.35
N ALA A 282 6.76 4.97 -4.60
CA ALA A 282 7.77 5.45 -3.67
C ALA A 282 8.09 4.38 -2.62
N LEU A 283 7.07 3.77 -2.00
CA LEU A 283 7.23 2.61 -1.11
C LEU A 283 8.10 1.52 -1.76
N GLN A 284 7.80 1.13 -3.00
CA GLN A 284 8.57 0.11 -3.72
C GLN A 284 10.02 0.52 -3.97
N LYS A 285 10.30 1.80 -4.21
CA LYS A 285 11.66 2.31 -4.43
C LYS A 285 12.51 2.28 -3.16
N PHE A 286 11.91 2.57 -2.01
CA PHE A 286 12.60 2.51 -0.71
C PHE A 286 12.75 1.07 -0.21
N TYR A 287 11.65 0.30 -0.15
CA TYR A 287 11.67 -1.04 0.43
C TYR A 287 12.12 -2.12 -0.54
N GLY A 288 11.96 -1.92 -1.85
CA GLY A 288 12.45 -2.84 -2.88
C GLY A 288 13.86 -2.54 -3.37
N ALA A 289 14.58 -1.61 -2.74
CA ALA A 289 15.91 -1.21 -3.16
C ALA A 289 16.92 -2.36 -3.03
N ASP A 290 17.90 -2.39 -3.93
CA ASP A 290 19.02 -3.33 -3.86
C ASP A 290 20.22 -2.65 -3.21
N PRO A 291 20.78 -3.17 -2.11
CA PRO A 291 21.97 -2.58 -1.47
C PRO A 291 23.22 -2.63 -2.37
N ALA A 292 23.22 -3.43 -3.44
CA ALA A 292 24.28 -3.43 -4.43
C ALA A 292 24.34 -2.13 -5.26
N ASP A 293 23.22 -1.42 -5.37
CA ASP A 293 23.14 -0.15 -6.09
C ASP A 293 23.40 1.01 -5.12
N GLU A 294 24.20 2.01 -5.53
CA GLU A 294 24.46 3.20 -4.71
C GLU A 294 23.19 3.95 -4.33
N GLU A 295 22.20 4.00 -5.22
CA GLU A 295 20.89 4.59 -4.90
C GLU A 295 20.10 3.75 -3.90
N GLY A 296 20.15 2.42 -4.06
CA GLY A 296 19.44 1.51 -3.16
C GLY A 296 20.02 1.55 -1.76
N LYS A 297 21.35 1.61 -1.65
CA LYS A 297 22.04 1.80 -0.37
C LYS A 297 21.60 3.07 0.35
N ARG A 298 21.53 4.22 -0.35
CA ARG A 298 21.05 5.48 0.25
C ARG A 298 19.60 5.38 0.74
N ARG A 299 18.72 4.73 -0.02
CA ARG A 299 17.31 4.54 0.36
C ARG A 299 17.16 3.64 1.58
N ILE A 300 17.95 2.57 1.66
CA ILE A 300 17.97 1.67 2.82
C ILE A 300 18.52 2.39 4.05
N GLU A 301 19.60 3.17 3.90
CA GLU A 301 20.16 3.97 5.00
C GLU A 301 19.12 4.96 5.57
N LEU A 302 18.30 5.60 4.72
CA LEU A 302 17.21 6.47 5.19
C LEU A 302 16.14 5.70 5.98
N LEU A 303 15.83 4.46 5.60
CA LEU A 303 14.90 3.59 6.35
C LEU A 303 15.47 3.22 7.72
N GLU A 304 16.76 2.87 7.77
CA GLU A 304 17.49 2.53 8.99
C GLU A 304 17.52 3.72 9.95
N GLN A 305 17.96 4.89 9.47
CA GLN A 305 18.03 6.13 10.26
C GLN A 305 16.67 6.52 10.84
N PHE A 306 15.58 6.38 10.07
CA PHE A 306 14.23 6.65 10.57
C PHE A 306 13.82 5.68 11.67
N THR A 307 14.13 4.39 11.51
CA THR A 307 13.72 3.34 12.44
C THR A 307 14.48 3.41 13.76
N GLU A 308 15.77 3.75 13.72
CA GLU A 308 16.60 3.94 14.91
C GLU A 308 16.21 5.19 15.70
N GLY A 309 15.50 6.14 15.08
CA GLY A 309 15.08 7.38 15.72
C GLY A 309 16.24 8.31 16.11
N GLY A 310 17.39 8.19 15.43
CA GLY A 310 18.58 8.97 15.74
C GLY A 310 18.57 10.37 15.14
N GLU A 311 19.34 11.29 15.72
CA GLU A 311 19.52 12.68 15.25
C GLU A 311 20.08 12.81 13.81
N LYS A 312 20.57 11.71 13.24
CA LYS A 312 21.09 11.65 11.88
C LYS A 312 19.99 11.81 10.83
N PHE A 313 18.76 11.44 11.16
CA PHE A 313 17.66 11.47 10.21
C PHE A 313 17.19 12.90 9.94
N ARG A 314 17.21 13.30 8.66
CA ARG A 314 16.73 14.61 8.20
C ARG A 314 15.61 14.44 7.18
N VAL A 315 14.55 15.22 7.37
CA VAL A 315 13.37 15.19 6.50
C VAL A 315 13.74 15.67 5.08
N GLU A 316 14.67 16.62 5.00
CA GLU A 316 15.19 17.18 3.76
C GLU A 316 15.85 16.12 2.87
N ASP A 317 16.53 15.15 3.47
CA ASP A 317 17.23 14.10 2.72
C ASP A 317 16.25 13.15 2.03
N ILE A 318 15.12 12.81 2.68
CA ILE A 318 14.06 12.03 2.03
C ILE A 318 13.40 12.84 0.93
N ILE A 319 13.10 14.12 1.18
CA ILE A 319 12.51 15.00 0.16
C ILE A 319 13.39 15.01 -1.09
N ALA A 320 14.70 15.21 -0.91
CA ALA A 320 15.66 15.22 -1.99
C ALA A 320 15.74 13.87 -2.71
N GLU A 321 15.68 12.75 -1.98
CA GLU A 321 15.71 11.42 -2.59
C GLU A 321 14.42 11.10 -3.37
N VAL A 322 13.26 11.52 -2.86
CA VAL A 322 11.99 11.36 -3.55
C VAL A 322 11.91 12.20 -4.82
N GLN A 323 12.46 13.41 -4.82
CA GLN A 323 12.49 14.26 -6.02
C GLN A 323 13.35 13.71 -7.15
N ARG A 324 14.21 12.72 -6.87
CA ARG A 324 15.03 12.02 -7.88
C ARG A 324 14.30 10.85 -8.54
N LEU A 325 13.13 10.44 -8.04
CA LEU A 325 12.33 9.32 -8.57
C LEU A 325 11.57 9.71 -9.84
#